data_AF-A0A2G6CA93-F1
#
_entry.id   AF-A0A2G6CA93-F1
#
_cell.length_a   1.000
_cell.length_b   1.000
_cell.length_c   1.000
_cell.angle_alpha   90.00
_cell.angle_beta   90.00
_cell.angle_gamma   90.00
#
_symmetry.space_group_name_H-M   'P 1'
#
loop_
_entity.id
_entity.type
_entity.pdbx_description
1 polymer ?
#
loop_
_entity_poly.entity_id
_entity_poly.type
_entity_poly.pdbx_seq_one_letter_code
_entity_poly.pdbx_strand_id
1 'polypeptide(L)' 'MIHVALYEPEIPPNTGNIMRLCANTGLTLHLIHPLGFQLDEKRLRRAGMDYRDMAPVTE' A
#
# COMPACT_ATOMS: atom_id res chain seq x y z
N MET A 1 -2.42 16.10 8.61
CA MET A 1 -2.84 14.78 8.08
C MET A 1 -1.68 13.82 8.32
N ILE A 2 -1.94 12.55 8.69
CA ILE A 2 -0.89 11.58 9.01
C ILE A 2 -0.59 10.72 7.78
N HIS A 3 0.69 10.48 7.51
CA HIS A 3 1.18 9.69 6.40
C HIS A 3 2.01 8.50 6.93
N VAL A 4 1.94 7.37 6.23
CA VAL A 4 2.75 6.18 6.49
C VAL A 4 3.63 5.97 5.26
N ALA A 5 4.94 5.80 5.44
CA ALA A 5 5.87 5.52 4.35
C ALA A 5 6.61 4.21 4.60
N LEU A 6 6.57 3.30 3.61
CA LEU A 6 7.35 2.06 3.63
C LEU A 6 8.54 2.22 2.70
N TYR A 7 9.74 2.20 3.28
CA TYR A 7 10.99 2.22 2.54
C TYR A 7 11.38 0.81 2.10
N GLU A 8 11.48 0.61 0.78
CA GLU A 8 11.92 -0.64 0.14
C GLU A 8 11.27 -1.91 0.74
N PRO A 9 9.93 -2.01 0.80
CA PRO A 9 9.28 -3.12 1.48
C PRO A 9 9.52 -4.44 0.76
N GLU A 10 9.99 -5.44 1.51
CA GLU A 10 10.35 -6.75 0.97
C GLU A 10 9.27 -7.82 1.15
N ILE A 11 8.44 -7.68 2.19
CA ILE A 11 7.48 -8.71 2.62
C ILE A 11 6.06 -8.32 2.18
N PRO A 12 5.49 -8.96 1.13
CA PRO A 12 4.16 -8.58 0.62
C PRO A 12 3.03 -8.63 1.66
N PRO A 13 2.94 -9.65 2.54
CA PRO A 13 1.93 -9.68 3.59
C PRO A 13 1.94 -8.46 4.52
N ASN A 14 3.13 -7.95 4.87
CA ASN A 14 3.27 -6.78 5.75
C ASN A 14 2.72 -5.53 5.07
N THR A 15 3.11 -5.32 3.80
CA THR A 15 2.60 -4.19 3.01
C THR A 15 1.09 -4.26 2.86
N GLY A 16 0.52 -5.44 2.57
CA GLY A 16 -0.93 -5.63 2.48
C GLY A 16 -1.68 -5.30 3.78
N ASN A 17 -1.13 -5.70 4.93
CA ASN A 17 -1.74 -5.40 6.23
C ASN A 17 -1.69 -3.89 6.56
N ILE A 18 -0.56 -3.23 6.30
CA ILE A 18 -0.38 -1.78 6.52
C ILE A 18 -1.27 -0.98 5.57
N MET A 19 -1.38 -1.45 4.34
CA MET A 19 -2.28 -0.91 3.34
C MET A 19 -3.74 -0.98 3.77
N ARG A 20 -4.18 -2.11 4.35
CA ARG A 20 -5.51 -2.24 4.95
C ARG A 20 -5.71 -1.30 6.14
N LEU A 21 -4.70 -1.17 7.01
CA LEU A 21 -4.73 -0.22 8.12
C LEU A 21 -4.96 1.20 7.60
N CYS A 22 -4.19 1.64 6.60
CA CYS A 22 -4.30 2.98 6.04
C CYS A 22 -5.68 3.24 5.44
N ALA A 23 -6.22 2.27 4.67
CA ALA A 23 -7.58 2.35 4.13
C ALA A 23 -8.65 2.48 5.22
N ASN A 24 -8.56 1.68 6.30
CA ASN A 24 -9.54 1.70 7.39
C ASN A 24 -9.45 2.96 8.28
N THR A 25 -8.33 3.67 8.25
CA THR A 25 -8.06 4.82 9.13
C THR A 25 -8.01 6.16 8.38
N GLY A 26 -8.18 6.14 7.05
CA GLY A 26 -8.09 7.34 6.21
C GLY A 26 -6.67 7.92 6.14
N LEU A 27 -5.64 7.09 6.36
CA LEU A 27 -4.24 7.49 6.24
C LEU A 27 -3.74 7.34 4.81
N THR A 28 -2.79 8.19 4.41
CA THR A 28 -2.09 8.04 3.14
C THR A 28 -0.89 7.11 3.30
N LEU A 29 -0.79 6.09 2.45
CA LEU A 29 0.35 5.17 2.38
C LEU A 29 1.26 5.54 1.19
N HIS A 30 2.56 5.68 1.46
CA HIS A 30 3.62 5.85 0.47
C HIS A 30 4.48 4.60 0.41
N LEU A 31 4.82 4.15 -0.80
CA LEU A 31 5.73 3.02 -1.03
C LEU A 31 6.95 3.55 -1.77
N ILE A 32 8.11 3.46 -1.12
CA ILE A 32 9.38 3.93 -1.69
C ILE A 32 10.08 2.72 -2.30
N HIS A 33 10.42 2.83 -3.58
CA HIS A 33 11.04 1.78 -4.38
C HIS A 33 12.53 1.58 -4.05
N PRO A 34 13.12 0.42 -4.41
CA PRO A 34 12.49 -0.75 -5.02
C PRO A 34 11.63 -1.59 -4.07
N LEU A 35 10.54 -2.16 -4.60
CA LEU A 35 9.75 -3.14 -3.85
C LEU A 35 10.36 -4.52 -4.03
N GLY A 36 10.50 -5.29 -2.95
CA GLY A 36 10.97 -6.68 -3.01
C GLY A 36 9.93 -7.66 -3.57
N PHE A 37 8.77 -7.17 -4.04
CA PHE A 37 7.70 -7.96 -4.61
C PHE A 37 6.93 -7.18 -5.69
N GLN A 38 6.21 -7.92 -6.53
CA GLN A 38 5.30 -7.31 -7.51
C GLN A 38 3.95 -6.95 -6.88
N LEU A 39 3.54 -5.70 -7.04
CA LEU A 39 2.17 -5.23 -6.81
C LEU A 39 1.27 -5.71 -7.95
N ASP A 40 0.70 -6.90 -7.80
CA ASP A 40 -0.28 -7.44 -8.74
C ASP A 40 -1.70 -6.98 -8.34
N GLU A 41 -2.49 -6.51 -9.31
CA GLU A 41 -3.87 -6.03 -9.14
C GLU A 41 -4.74 -7.07 -8.42
N LYS A 42 -4.53 -8.36 -8.71
CA LYS A 42 -5.24 -9.47 -8.06
C LYS A 42 -4.94 -9.59 -6.56
N ARG A 43 -3.77 -9.13 -6.12
CA ARG A 43 -3.37 -9.12 -4.69
C ARG A 43 -3.94 -7.90 -4.00
N LEU A 44 -3.99 -6.76 -4.68
CA LEU A 44 -4.59 -5.51 -4.19
C LEU A 44 -6.11 -5.63 -3.98
N ARG A 45 -6.83 -6.18 -4.97
CA ARG A 45 -8.27 -6.47 -4.83
C ARG A 45 -8.57 -7.44 -3.70
N ARG A 46 -7.73 -8.48 -3.52
CA ARG A 46 -7.85 -9.42 -2.37
C ARG A 46 -7.57 -8.75 -1.04
N ALA A 47 -6.67 -7.77 -1.02
CA ALA A 47 -6.45 -6.93 0.14
C ALA A 47 -7.60 -5.94 0.39
N GLY A 48 -8.72 -6.05 -0.35
CA GLY A 48 -9.94 -5.29 -0.14
C GLY A 48 -9.81 -3.82 -0.50
N MET A 49 -8.86 -3.49 -1.36
CA MET A 49 -8.64 -2.13 -1.81
C MET A 49 -9.16 -1.97 -3.24
N ASP A 50 -10.06 -1.01 -3.44
CA ASP A 50 -10.44 -0.53 -4.76
C ASP A 50 -9.38 0.47 -5.24
N TYR A 51 -8.99 0.43 -6.52
CA TYR A 51 -7.94 1.32 -7.05
C TYR A 51 -8.26 2.82 -6.89
N ARG A 52 -9.54 3.15 -6.66
CA ARG A 52 -10.03 4.49 -6.35
C ARG A 52 -9.59 4.99 -4.96
N ASP A 53 -9.27 4.08 -4.04
CA ASP A 53 -8.74 4.38 -2.71
C ASP A 53 -7.20 4.44 -2.71
N MET A 54 -6.54 4.09 -3.82
CA MET A 54 -5.12 4.37 -3.97
C MET A 54 -4.94 5.88 -4.06
N ALA A 55 -4.49 6.46 -2.95
CA ALA A 55 -3.89 7.79 -2.95
C ALA A 55 -2.88 7.86 -4.10
N PRO A 56 -2.76 9.01 -4.78
CA PRO A 56 -1.86 9.16 -5.91
C PRO A 56 -0.46 8.76 -5.47
N VAL A 57 0.01 7.61 -5.96
CA VAL A 57 1.39 7.19 -5.82
C VAL A 57 2.20 8.23 -6.58
N THR A 58 2.81 9.13 -5.82
CA THR A 58 3.73 10.12 -6.34
C THR A 58 5.08 9.42 -6.34
N GLU A 59 5.60 9.20 -7.55
CA GLU A 59 6.96 8.69 -7.79
C GLU A 59 8.01 9.75 -7.41
#